data_AF-Q6MTZ3-F1
#
_entry.id   AF-Q6MTZ3-F1
#
_cell.length_a   1.000
_cell.length_b   1.000
_cell.length_c   1.000
_cell.angle_alpha   90.00
_cell.angle_beta   90.00
_cell.angle_gamma   90.00
#
_symmetry.space_group_name_H-M   'P 1'
#
loop_
_entity.id
_entity.type
_entity.pdbx_description
1 polymer ?
#
loop_
_entity_poly.entity_id
_entity_poly.type
_entity_poly.pdbx_seq_one_letter_code
_entity_poly.pdbx_strand_id
1 'polypeptide(L)' 'MSNFTKKQKLIFNILLIVFSIVGLIGFIFYLTKFINLAIIFLSISGIGFILLMIIWFVFEKTNKKGK' A
#
# COMPACT_ATOMS: atom_id res chain seq x y z
N MET A 1 13.57 -8.34 -13.57
CA MET A 1 13.80 -6.96 -13.07
C MET A 1 12.63 -6.10 -13.53
N SER A 2 11.78 -5.61 -12.62
CA SER A 2 10.54 -4.93 -13.05
C SER A 2 10.83 -3.73 -13.96
N ASN A 3 10.14 -3.68 -15.12
CA ASN A 3 10.17 -2.59 -16.10
C ASN A 3 9.53 -1.29 -15.58
N PHE A 4 9.40 -1.08 -14.26
CA PHE A 4 8.93 0.19 -13.72
C PHE A 4 9.93 1.31 -13.99
N THR A 5 9.41 2.46 -14.42
CA THR A 5 10.20 3.69 -14.52
C THR A 5 10.68 4.15 -13.14
N LYS A 6 11.77 4.92 -13.07
CA LYS A 6 12.30 5.46 -11.80
C LYS A 6 11.23 6.22 -10.99
N LYS A 7 10.34 6.94 -11.69
CA LYS A 7 9.22 7.68 -11.09
C LYS A 7 8.14 6.74 -10.52
N GLN A 8 7.76 5.68 -11.25
CA GLN A 8 6.79 4.69 -10.76
C GLN A 8 7.30 3.99 -9.49
N LYS A 9 8.58 3.57 -9.45
CA LYS A 9 9.17 2.95 -8.26
C LYS A 9 9.13 3.87 -7.04
N LEU A 10 9.43 5.16 -7.22
CA LEU A 10 9.38 6.14 -6.15
C LEU A 10 7.96 6.29 -5.59
N ILE A 11 6.97 6.42 -6.47
CA ILE A 11 5.55 6.55 -6.08
C ILE A 11 5.09 5.32 -5.29
N PHE A 12 5.42 4.10 -5.77
CA PHE A 12 5.08 2.87 -5.06
C PHE A 12 5.75 2.79 -3.69
N ASN A 13 7.02 3.16 -3.56
CA ASN A 13 7.71 3.16 -2.27
C ASN A 13 7.07 4.15 -1.30
N ILE A 14 6.74 5.37 -1.74
CA ILE A 14 6.07 6.37 -0.89
C ILE A 14 4.72 5.83 -0.42
N LEU A 15 3.91 5.28 -1.33
CA LEU A 15 2.60 4.73 -0.98
C LEU A 15 2.71 3.55 -0.02
N LEU A 16 3.67 2.63 -0.25
CA LEU A 16 3.93 1.51 0.66
C LEU A 16 4.29 2.00 2.06
N ILE A 17 5.15 3.02 2.18
CA ILE A 17 5.53 3.60 3.48
C ILE A 17 4.31 4.23 4.15
N VAL A 18 3.51 5.01 3.42
CA VAL A 18 2.31 5.67 3.96
C VAL A 18 1.32 4.65 4.51
N PHE A 19 0.95 3.62 3.73
CA PHE A 19 0.00 2.60 4.20
C PHE A 19 0.58 1.74 5.33
N SER A 20 1.89 1.52 5.35
CA SER A 20 2.58 0.86 6.47
C SER A 20 2.47 1.68 7.76
N ILE A 21 2.68 3.00 7.69
CA ILE A 21 2.54 3.91 8.84
C ILE A 21 1.10 3.92 9.33
N VAL A 22 0.11 3.99 8.42
CA VAL A 22 -1.32 3.93 8.76
C VAL A 22 -1.67 2.62 9.48
N GLY A 23 -1.12 1.50 9.02
CA GLY A 23 -1.28 0.20 9.68
C GLY A 23 -0.63 0.16 11.06
N LEU A 24 0.56 0.75 11.21
CA LEU A 24 1.28 0.89 12.48
C LEU A 24 0.47 1.70 13.50
N ILE A 25 -0.12 2.82 13.07
CA ILE A 25 -1.03 3.64 13.90
C ILE A 25 -2.24 2.80 14.33
N GLY A 26 -2.86 2.06 13.41
CA GLY A 26 -3.95 1.14 13.72
C GLY A 26 -3.56 0.08 14.75
N PHE A 27 -2.34 -0.46 14.64
CA PHE A 27 -1.80 -1.42 15.60
C PHE A 27 -1.58 -0.79 17.00
N ILE A 28 -1.09 0.45 17.08
CA ILE A 28 -0.96 1.16 18.35
C ILE A 28 -2.34 1.37 19.01
N PHE A 29 -3.36 1.74 18.22
CA PHE A 29 -4.74 1.84 18.71
C PHE A 29 -5.29 0.50 19.21
N TYR A 30 -4.92 -0.60 18.57
CA TYR A 30 -5.28 -1.95 19.01
C TYR A 30 -4.66 -2.26 20.38
N LEU A 31 -3.37 -1.99 20.56
CA LEU A 31 -2.66 -2.20 21.83
C LEU A 31 -3.23 -1.36 22.98
N THR A 32 -3.72 -0.16 22.68
CA THR A 32 -4.31 0.77 23.66
C THR A 32 -5.80 0.54 23.91
N LYS A 33 -6.36 -0.59 23.43
CA LYS A 33 -7.78 -1.01 23.57
C LYS A 33 -8.80 -0.10 22.87
N PHE A 34 -8.37 0.79 21.97
CA PHE A 34 -9.26 1.55 21.09
C PHE A 34 -9.65 0.72 19.86
N ILE A 35 -10.39 -0.37 20.10
CA ILE A 35 -10.69 -1.40 19.10
C ILE A 35 -11.41 -0.83 17.87
N ASN A 36 -12.39 0.07 18.05
CA ASN A 36 -13.12 0.64 16.92
C ASN A 36 -12.20 1.46 15.99
N LEU A 37 -11.32 2.30 16.55
CA LEU A 37 -10.36 3.06 15.75
C LEU A 37 -9.34 2.12 15.09
N ALA A 38 -8.85 1.12 15.83
CA ALA A 38 -7.91 0.14 15.31
C ALA A 38 -8.45 -0.57 14.07
N ILE A 39 -9.71 -1.03 14.12
CA ILE A 39 -10.38 -1.69 12.98
C ILE A 39 -10.42 -0.76 11.77
N ILE A 40 -10.78 0.51 11.96
CA ILE A 40 -10.85 1.49 10.87
C ILE A 40 -9.48 1.67 10.22
N PHE A 41 -8.44 1.97 11.01
CA PHE A 41 -7.08 2.21 10.50
C PHE A 41 -6.46 0.97 9.84
N LEU A 42 -6.63 -0.21 10.44
CA LEU A 42 -6.15 -1.47 9.88
C LEU A 42 -6.89 -1.82 8.58
N SER A 43 -8.20 -1.57 8.51
CA SER A 43 -8.99 -1.80 7.29
C SER A 43 -8.56 -0.87 6.16
N ILE A 44 -8.35 0.42 6.44
CA ILE A 44 -7.86 1.39 5.45
C ILE A 44 -6.48 0.96 4.92
N SER A 45 -5.59 0.55 5.82
CA SER A 45 -4.26 0.03 5.45
C SER A 45 -4.37 -1.23 4.57
N GLY A 46 -5.17 -2.21 4.98
CA GLY A 46 -5.38 -3.46 4.24
C GLY A 46 -5.97 -3.25 2.84
N ILE A 47 -7.04 -2.45 2.73
CA ILE A 47 -7.65 -2.10 1.44
C ILE A 47 -6.65 -1.34 0.57
N GLY A 48 -5.86 -0.43 1.16
CA GLY A 48 -4.81 0.31 0.48
C GLY A 48 -3.73 -0.60 -0.13
N PHE A 49 -3.27 -1.61 0.62
CA PHE A 49 -2.33 -2.59 0.10
C PHE A 49 -2.89 -3.43 -1.05
N ILE A 50 -4.17 -3.84 -0.96
CA ILE A 50 -4.84 -4.57 -2.05
C ILE A 50 -4.90 -3.71 -3.31
N LEU A 51 -5.30 -2.44 -3.19
CA LEU A 51 -5.32 -1.49 -4.30
C LEU A 51 -3.93 -1.30 -4.93
N LEU A 52 -2.89 -1.14 -4.10
CA LEU A 52 -1.51 -1.07 -4.60
C LEU A 52 -1.10 -2.31 -5.37
N MET A 53 -1.51 -3.49 -4.91
CA MET A 53 -1.22 -4.76 -5.58
C MET A 53 -1.88 -4.82 -6.97
N ILE A 54 -3.13 -4.38 -7.08
CA ILE A 54 -3.86 -4.29 -8.35
C ILE A 54 -3.16 -3.32 -9.31
N ILE A 55 -2.83 -2.12 -8.82
CA ILE A 55 -2.17 -1.08 -9.63
C ILE A 55 -0.79 -1.57 -10.10
N TRP A 56 -0.04 -2.26 -9.23
CA TRP A 56 1.23 -2.88 -9.59
C TRP A 56 1.05 -3.86 -10.74
N PHE A 57 0.07 -4.77 -10.64
CA PHE A 57 -0.19 -5.77 -11.66
C PHE A 57 -0.57 -5.14 -13.02
N VAL A 58 -1.39 -4.08 -12.99
CA VAL A 58 -1.76 -3.33 -14.20
C VAL A 58 -0.52 -2.69 -14.83
N PHE A 59 0.33 -2.02 -14.04
CA PHE A 59 1.54 -1.39 -14.56
C PHE A 59 2.57 -2.40 -15.06
N GLU A 60 2.68 -3.57 -14.41
CA GLU A 60 3.56 -4.63 -14.89
C GLU A 60 3.08 -5.14 -16.26
N LYS A 61 1.76 -5.29 -16.45
CA LYS A 61 1.18 -5.71 -17.73
C LYS A 61 1.38 -4.67 -18.82
N THR A 62 1.22 -3.37 -18.54
CA THR A 62 1.44 -2.31 -19.54
C THR A 62 2.92 -2.17 -19.89
N ASN A 63 3.82 -2.20 -18.91
CA ASN A 63 5.26 -2.09 -19.13
C ASN A 63 5.88 -3.33 -19.80
N LYS A 64 5.19 -4.48 -19.79
CA LYS A 64 5.56 -5.68 -20.58
C LYS A 64 5.07 -5.62 -22.03
N LYS A 65 3.95 -4.94 -22.31
CA LYS A 65 3.40 -4.79 -23.67
C LYS A 65 4.10 -3.72 -24.52
N GLY A 66 4.80 -2.78 -23.89
CA GLY A 66 5.55 -1.72 -24.58
C GLY A 66 7.01 -2.09 -24.94
N LYS A 67 7.38 -3.37 -24.85
CA LYS A 67 8.65 -3.92 -25.32
C LYS A 67 8.41 -4.89 -26.45
#